data_AF-V4W976-F1
#
_entry.id   AF-V4W976-F1
#
_cell.length_a   1.000
_cell.length_b   1.000
_cell.length_c   1.000
_cell.angle_alpha   90.00
_cell.angle_beta   90.00
_cell.angle_gamma   90.00
#
_symmetry.space_group_name_H-M   'P 1'
#
loop_
_entity.id
_entity.type
_entity.pdbx_description
1 polymer ?
#
loop_
_entity_poly.entity_id
_entity_poly.type
_entity_poly.pdbx_seq_one_letter_code
_entity_poly.pdbx_strand_id
1 'polypeptide(L)'
;MPGNKYNSSPLTPRTRLERLLRERELRKNRSFLQNEGEPDFFASESFLNASESWGQIDEEEFAGTRSSTDNGERLEGRCKQRLLVVANRLPVSAVRRGEDSWQLEISVGGLVRVREFEARWIGWAGVNVPDEIGQKALTKALAEKRCIPVFLDEETVHQYYNGYCNNMLWPLFHYLGLPQEDRLATTRSFQSQFDAYKRANQMFAKVVNNIYEEGDVVWCHDYHLMFLPQCLKEYNNNMKVGWFLHTPFPSSEIHRTLPSRTELLRSVLAADLVGFHTYDYARHFVSACTRILGLEGTPEGVEDQGRLTRVAAFPIGIDSDRFVRALELPQVQDHINELKERFAGRKVGSV
;
A
#
# COMPACT_ATOMS: atom_id res chain seq x y z
N MET A 1 79.21 33.17 -19.04
CA MET A 1 78.29 33.71 -20.08
C MET A 1 77.08 32.78 -20.14
N PRO A 2 75.86 33.22 -19.76
CA PRO A 2 74.79 32.33 -19.31
C PRO A 2 73.84 31.87 -20.43
N GLY A 3 73.37 30.62 -20.31
CA GLY A 3 72.42 29.97 -21.20
C GLY A 3 70.95 30.20 -20.82
N ASN A 4 70.10 30.31 -21.84
CA ASN A 4 68.71 30.72 -21.79
C ASN A 4 67.79 29.62 -21.22
N LYS A 5 66.85 30.00 -20.35
CA LYS A 5 65.79 29.16 -19.79
C LYS A 5 64.52 29.30 -20.63
N TYR A 6 63.90 28.18 -21.01
CA TYR A 6 62.44 28.10 -21.20
C TYR A 6 61.96 26.73 -20.69
N ASN A 7 61.12 26.79 -19.66
CA ASN A 7 60.42 25.68 -19.01
C ASN A 7 59.26 25.20 -19.89
N SER A 8 59.18 23.90 -20.16
CA SER A 8 57.94 23.22 -20.56
C SER A 8 57.63 22.12 -19.55
N SER A 9 56.56 22.30 -18.77
CA SER A 9 56.05 21.34 -17.79
C SER A 9 55.14 20.30 -18.46
N PRO A 10 55.16 19.01 -18.05
CA PRO A 10 54.31 17.97 -18.63
C PRO A 10 52.86 17.97 -18.10
N LEU A 11 51.91 17.74 -19.02
CA LEU A 11 50.44 17.76 -18.89
C LEU A 11 49.82 16.48 -18.27
N THR A 12 50.29 16.01 -17.11
CA THR A 12 49.64 14.88 -16.41
C THR A 12 49.55 15.09 -14.89
N PRO A 13 48.34 15.05 -14.27
CA PRO A 13 48.19 15.18 -12.82
C PRO A 13 48.85 14.00 -12.11
N ARG A 14 49.72 14.27 -11.13
CA ARG A 14 50.49 13.22 -10.42
C ARG A 14 49.85 12.82 -9.10
N THR A 15 48.82 13.53 -8.64
CA THR A 15 48.16 13.23 -7.36
C THR A 15 46.63 13.23 -7.44
N ARG A 16 45.99 12.49 -6.52
CA ARG A 16 44.52 12.40 -6.39
C ARG A 16 43.89 13.77 -6.10
N LEU A 17 44.61 14.67 -5.42
CA LEU A 17 44.15 16.02 -5.09
C LEU A 17 44.07 16.91 -6.33
N GLU A 18 45.08 16.88 -7.21
CA GLU A 18 45.10 17.66 -8.45
C GLU A 18 43.96 17.26 -9.40
N ARG A 19 43.64 15.95 -9.46
CA ARG A 19 42.50 15.46 -10.24
C ARG A 19 41.16 16.01 -9.75
N LEU A 20 40.96 16.05 -8.43
CA LEU A 20 39.72 16.56 -7.83
C LEU A 20 39.56 18.08 -8.01
N LEU A 21 40.65 18.84 -7.94
CA LEU A 21 40.62 20.28 -8.19
C LEU A 21 40.25 20.60 -9.65
N ARG A 22 40.79 19.84 -10.61
CA ARG A 22 40.44 19.99 -12.03
C ARG A 22 38.99 19.64 -12.35
N GLU A 23 38.45 18.57 -11.75
CA GLU A 23 37.03 18.21 -11.89
C GLU A 23 36.10 19.29 -11.33
N ARG A 24 36.51 19.97 -10.25
CA ARG A 24 35.75 21.08 -9.67
C ARG A 24 35.75 22.32 -10.57
N GLU A 25 36.86 22.62 -11.23
CA GLU A 25 37.00 23.72 -12.19
C GLU A 25 36.15 23.49 -13.45
N LEU A 26 36.15 22.26 -13.98
CA LEU A 26 35.32 21.87 -15.13
C LEU A 26 33.82 21.97 -14.82
N ARG A 27 33.40 21.65 -13.58
CA ARG A 27 32.00 21.82 -13.16
C ARG A 27 31.59 23.29 -13.04
N LYS A 28 32.50 24.18 -12.60
CA LYS A 28 32.24 25.62 -12.56
C LYS A 28 32.10 26.23 -13.95
N ASN A 29 32.93 25.82 -14.91
CA ASN A 29 32.84 26.35 -16.28
C ASN A 29 31.60 25.87 -17.03
N ARG A 30 31.02 24.72 -16.67
CA ARG A 30 29.80 24.19 -17.28
C ARG A 30 28.53 24.94 -16.84
N SER A 31 28.52 25.55 -15.65
CA SER A 31 27.36 26.33 -15.19
C SER A 31 27.31 27.77 -15.74
N PHE A 32 28.36 28.21 -16.44
CA PHE A 32 28.44 29.55 -17.03
C PHE A 32 28.03 29.62 -18.52
N LEU A 33 27.75 28.48 -19.17
CA LEU A 33 27.45 28.39 -20.61
C LEU A 33 25.98 28.09 -20.95
N GLN A 34 25.04 28.12 -19.98
CA GLN A 34 23.63 27.77 -20.20
C GLN A 34 22.61 28.92 -20.09
N ASN A 35 23.06 30.17 -20.02
CA ASN A 35 22.19 31.35 -20.14
C ASN A 35 22.70 32.23 -21.29
N GLU A 36 22.00 32.26 -22.44
CA GLU A 36 21.75 33.41 -23.35
C GLU A 36 20.93 32.94 -24.60
N GLY A 37 19.74 33.54 -24.80
CA GLY A 37 18.95 33.75 -26.05
C GLY A 37 18.58 32.55 -26.95
N GLU A 38 17.38 32.41 -27.54
CA GLU A 38 16.37 33.38 -28.01
C GLU A 38 15.09 32.62 -28.58
N PRO A 39 14.04 33.22 -29.21
CA PRO A 39 12.69 33.34 -28.62
C PRO A 39 11.46 32.84 -29.46
N ASP A 40 10.31 32.80 -28.76
CA ASP A 40 8.89 33.08 -29.10
C ASP A 40 8.13 32.51 -30.32
N PHE A 41 6.99 31.86 -30.02
CA PHE A 41 5.65 32.30 -30.48
C PHE A 41 4.53 31.80 -29.52
N PHE A 42 4.02 32.72 -28.67
CA PHE A 42 2.72 32.68 -27.99
C PHE A 42 1.59 32.97 -29.02
N ALA A 43 0.30 32.65 -28.87
CA ALA A 43 -0.64 32.64 -27.76
C ALA A 43 -1.81 31.65 -28.10
N SER A 44 -2.66 31.15 -27.20
CA SER A 44 -3.38 31.84 -26.13
C SER A 44 -3.78 30.92 -24.98
N GLU A 45 -3.47 31.35 -23.75
CA GLU A 45 -4.16 30.96 -22.52
C GLU A 45 -5.35 31.88 -22.28
N SER A 46 -6.44 31.34 -21.75
CA SER A 46 -7.28 32.04 -20.77
C SER A 46 -7.96 31.01 -19.87
N PHE A 47 -8.12 31.35 -18.59
CA PHE A 47 -8.74 30.61 -17.48
C PHE A 47 -7.81 29.74 -16.61
N LEU A 48 -6.81 30.40 -16.02
CA LEU A 48 -6.37 30.10 -14.66
C LEU A 48 -6.34 31.41 -13.88
N ASN A 49 -7.33 31.61 -13.01
CA ASN A 49 -7.25 32.44 -11.82
C ASN A 49 -8.52 32.24 -11.00
N ALA A 50 -8.42 31.41 -9.96
CA ALA A 50 -9.13 31.53 -8.67
C ALA A 50 -9.00 30.19 -7.92
N SER A 51 -7.94 30.03 -7.13
CA SER A 51 -7.96 29.12 -5.98
C SER A 51 -7.25 29.79 -4.81
N GLU A 52 -7.86 30.86 -4.32
CA GLU A 52 -7.70 31.31 -2.95
C GLU A 52 -8.88 30.79 -2.12
N SER A 53 -8.56 30.35 -0.91
CA SER A 53 -9.45 30.20 0.24
C SER A 53 -10.58 29.17 0.17
N TRP A 54 -10.34 28.01 0.78
CA TRP A 54 -11.38 27.32 1.54
C TRP A 54 -10.90 27.19 2.98
N GLY A 55 -11.29 28.21 3.77
CA GLY A 55 -11.25 28.17 5.22
C GLY A 55 -12.32 27.23 5.78
N GLN A 56 -12.17 26.99 7.09
CA GLN A 56 -13.12 26.36 8.01
C GLN A 56 -14.59 26.41 7.57
N ILE A 57 -15.24 25.24 7.59
CA ILE A 57 -16.70 25.17 7.73
C ILE A 57 -16.95 24.44 9.05
N ASP A 58 -17.18 25.24 10.09
CA ASP A 58 -17.83 24.81 11.32
C ASP A 58 -19.32 25.13 11.24
N GLU A 59 -20.10 24.17 11.72
CA GLU A 59 -21.42 24.25 12.37
C GLU A 59 -22.69 24.65 11.60
N GLU A 60 -23.73 23.84 11.87
CA GLU A 60 -25.14 24.22 12.02
C GLU A 60 -25.76 25.26 11.08
N GLU A 61 -26.37 24.80 9.98
CA GLU A 61 -27.61 25.40 9.49
C GLU A 61 -28.29 24.47 8.46
N PHE A 62 -29.27 23.68 8.90
CA PHE A 62 -30.37 23.26 8.02
C PHE A 62 -31.57 22.83 8.89
N ALA A 63 -32.11 23.81 9.61
CA ALA A 63 -33.39 23.69 10.29
C ALA A 63 -34.38 24.69 9.68
N GLY A 64 -35.36 24.16 8.92
CA GLY A 64 -36.68 24.77 8.73
C GLY A 64 -36.92 25.51 7.42
N THR A 65 -37.74 24.93 6.54
CA THR A 65 -39.13 25.42 6.26
C THR A 65 -39.92 24.31 5.55
N ARG A 66 -41.11 24.00 6.07
CA ARG A 66 -42.04 22.94 5.64
C ARG A 66 -42.99 23.40 4.51
N SER A 67 -43.43 22.45 3.67
CA SER A 67 -44.79 22.34 3.07
C SER A 67 -44.85 21.11 2.14
N SER A 68 -45.10 19.91 2.66
CA SER A 68 -46.38 19.17 2.60
C SER A 68 -46.77 18.61 1.22
N THR A 69 -46.58 17.30 1.03
CA THR A 69 -47.66 16.36 0.71
C THR A 69 -47.25 14.93 1.07
N ASP A 70 -48.14 14.33 1.85
CA ASP A 70 -48.28 12.98 2.36
C ASP A 70 -47.98 11.85 1.36
N ASN A 71 -47.13 10.90 1.75
CA ASN A 71 -47.41 9.47 1.59
C ASN A 71 -46.43 8.66 2.46
N GLY A 72 -46.99 7.96 3.43
CA GLY A 72 -46.25 7.21 4.43
C GLY A 72 -45.60 5.96 3.87
N GLU A 73 -44.27 5.98 3.82
CA GLU A 73 -43.45 4.78 3.90
C GLU A 73 -42.57 4.88 5.15
N ARG A 74 -42.69 3.85 6.00
CA ARG A 74 -41.84 3.66 7.18
C ARG A 74 -40.39 3.78 6.74
N LEU A 75 -39.67 4.76 7.28
CA LEU A 75 -38.22 4.77 7.32
C LEU A 75 -37.77 3.58 8.18
N GLU A 76 -37.68 2.40 7.56
CA GLU A 76 -36.89 1.31 8.09
C GLU A 76 -35.47 1.84 8.29
N GLY A 77 -34.97 1.75 9.53
CA GLY A 77 -33.67 2.28 9.89
C GLY A 77 -32.62 1.71 8.93
N ARG A 78 -31.92 2.58 8.19
CA ARG A 78 -30.80 2.20 7.32
C ARG A 78 -29.85 1.30 8.12
N CYS A 79 -29.92 -0.01 7.87
CA CYS A 79 -28.96 -0.95 8.43
C CYS A 79 -27.58 -0.49 7.94
N LYS A 80 -26.67 -0.18 8.87
CA LYS A 80 -25.34 0.29 8.50
C LYS A 80 -24.69 -0.79 7.64
N GLN A 81 -24.27 -0.41 6.43
CA GLN A 81 -23.60 -1.35 5.55
C GLN A 81 -22.35 -1.89 6.26
N ARG A 82 -22.22 -3.22 6.27
CA ARG A 82 -21.11 -3.92 6.89
C ARG A 82 -19.93 -3.97 5.93
N LEU A 83 -18.74 -3.71 6.47
CA LEU A 83 -17.49 -3.69 5.72
C LEU A 83 -16.55 -4.75 6.30
N LEU A 84 -16.21 -5.74 5.48
CA LEU A 84 -15.25 -6.78 5.83
C LEU A 84 -13.88 -6.39 5.28
N VAL A 85 -13.02 -5.85 6.16
CA VAL A 85 -11.66 -5.44 5.80
C VAL A 85 -10.76 -6.67 5.95
N VAL A 86 -10.16 -7.12 4.84
CA VAL A 86 -9.30 -8.30 4.80
C VAL A 86 -7.87 -7.87 4.51
N ALA A 87 -6.97 -8.08 5.46
CA ALA A 87 -5.55 -7.74 5.34
C ALA A 87 -4.70 -8.88 5.90
N ASN A 88 -3.45 -9.01 5.43
CA ASN A 88 -2.56 -10.07 5.92
C ASN A 88 -2.38 -10.04 7.44
N ARG A 89 -2.23 -8.85 8.03
CA ARG A 89 -2.06 -8.69 9.48
C ARG A 89 -3.30 -8.04 10.10
N LEU A 90 -3.69 -8.54 11.27
CA LEU A 90 -4.64 -7.83 12.12
C LEU A 90 -3.99 -6.55 12.70
N PRO A 91 -4.79 -5.51 13.00
CA PRO A 91 -4.31 -4.28 13.63
C PRO A 91 -4.05 -4.45 15.14
N VAL A 92 -3.80 -5.68 15.57
CA VAL A 92 -3.51 -6.03 16.97
C VAL A 92 -2.39 -7.07 17.01
N SER A 93 -1.51 -6.94 17.99
CA SER A 93 -0.49 -7.91 18.32
C SER A 93 -0.99 -8.77 19.47
N ALA A 94 -0.93 -10.09 19.29
CA ALA A 94 -1.36 -11.06 20.29
C ALA A 94 -0.13 -11.70 20.96
N VAL A 95 -0.12 -11.70 22.30
CA VAL A 95 0.91 -12.38 23.10
C VAL A 95 0.25 -13.41 23.99
N ARG A 96 0.66 -14.68 23.85
CA ARG A 96 0.14 -15.77 24.68
C ARG A 96 0.69 -15.66 26.10
N ARG A 97 -0.20 -15.63 27.10
CA ARG A 97 0.15 -15.56 28.53
C ARG A 97 -0.11 -16.86 29.29
N GLY A 98 -0.94 -17.74 28.73
CA GLY A 98 -1.25 -19.06 29.27
C GLY A 98 -1.84 -19.96 28.20
N GLU A 99 -2.36 -21.12 28.60
CA GLU A 99 -2.97 -22.07 27.66
C GLU A 99 -4.22 -21.48 26.99
N ASP A 100 -5.03 -20.74 27.74
CA ASP A 100 -6.29 -20.11 27.30
C ASP A 100 -6.30 -18.58 27.45
N SER A 101 -5.14 -17.97 27.68
CA SER A 101 -5.02 -16.54 27.99
C SER A 101 -4.14 -15.79 27.00
N TRP A 102 -4.69 -14.71 26.44
CA TRP A 102 -4.08 -13.85 25.43
C TRP A 102 -4.11 -12.39 25.84
N GLN A 103 -2.97 -11.72 25.73
CA GLN A 103 -2.87 -10.26 25.84
C GLN A 103 -2.87 -9.66 24.43
N LEU A 104 -3.72 -8.66 24.20
CA LEU A 104 -3.85 -7.97 22.93
C LEU A 104 -3.37 -6.52 23.05
N GLU A 105 -2.48 -6.12 22.16
CA GLU A 105 -1.99 -4.74 22.04
C GLU A 105 -2.39 -4.18 20.68
N ILE A 106 -3.05 -3.03 20.65
CA ILE A 106 -3.51 -2.42 19.40
C ILE A 106 -2.30 -1.78 18.70
N SER A 107 -2.07 -2.17 17.46
CA SER A 107 -1.00 -1.61 16.64
C SER A 107 -1.35 -0.18 16.23
N VAL A 108 -0.42 0.74 16.45
CA VAL A 108 -0.57 2.16 16.13
C VAL A 108 -0.60 2.32 14.61
N GLY A 109 -1.76 2.61 14.03
CA GLY A 109 -1.92 2.95 12.60
C GLY A 109 -2.82 2.02 11.78
N GLY A 110 -3.21 0.84 12.28
CA GLY A 110 -3.99 -0.12 11.50
C GLY A 110 -5.51 0.01 11.63
N LEU A 111 -6.01 0.46 12.78
CA LEU A 111 -7.45 0.49 13.04
C LEU A 111 -8.01 1.91 12.85
N VAL A 112 -8.14 2.35 11.59
CA VAL A 112 -8.96 3.54 11.30
C VAL A 112 -10.41 3.15 11.59
N ARG A 113 -11.01 3.74 12.63
CA ARG A 113 -12.44 3.59 12.87
C ARG A 113 -13.18 4.36 11.79
N VAL A 114 -13.67 3.65 10.78
CA VAL A 114 -14.60 4.24 9.82
C VAL A 114 -15.94 4.39 10.54
N ARG A 115 -16.30 5.62 10.94
CA ARG A 115 -17.48 5.90 11.79
C ARG A 115 -18.81 5.52 11.12
N GLU A 116 -18.83 5.46 9.80
CA GLU A 116 -20.03 5.23 8.99
C GLU A 116 -20.36 3.76 8.74
N PHE A 117 -19.40 2.84 8.93
CA PHE A 117 -19.56 1.43 8.62
C PHE A 117 -19.39 0.55 9.86
N GLU A 118 -20.12 -0.58 9.90
CA GLU A 118 -19.77 -1.65 10.82
C GLU A 118 -18.58 -2.44 10.23
N ALA A 119 -17.37 -1.94 10.48
CA ALA A 119 -16.15 -2.57 9.99
C ALA A 119 -15.72 -3.75 10.88
N ARG A 120 -15.43 -4.89 10.25
CA ARG A 120 -14.80 -6.07 10.86
C ARG A 120 -13.49 -6.37 10.16
N TRP A 121 -12.45 -6.66 10.93
CA TRP A 121 -11.10 -6.90 10.42
C TRP A 121 -10.79 -8.39 10.40
N ILE A 122 -10.33 -8.88 9.26
CA ILE A 122 -10.00 -10.30 9.04
C ILE A 122 -8.53 -10.37 8.66
N GLY A 123 -7.75 -11.17 9.39
CA GLY A 123 -6.31 -11.22 9.18
C GLY A 123 -5.58 -12.23 10.06
N TRP A 124 -4.31 -12.47 9.75
CA TRP A 124 -3.45 -13.28 10.61
C TRP A 124 -2.99 -12.47 11.82
N ALA A 125 -3.10 -13.08 13.00
CA ALA A 125 -2.74 -12.46 14.29
C ALA A 125 -1.22 -12.36 14.53
N GLY A 126 -0.42 -12.86 13.60
CA GLY A 126 1.04 -12.77 13.69
C GLY A 126 1.72 -13.81 14.56
N VAL A 127 0.94 -14.76 15.09
CA VAL A 127 1.40 -15.83 15.97
C VAL A 127 0.93 -17.18 15.42
N ASN A 128 1.74 -18.22 15.63
CA ASN A 128 1.32 -19.60 15.39
C ASN A 128 0.54 -20.10 16.60
N VAL A 129 -0.63 -20.69 16.37
CA VAL A 129 -1.50 -21.24 17.42
C VAL A 129 -1.94 -22.65 17.00
N PRO A 130 -1.15 -23.68 17.31
CA PRO A 130 -1.40 -25.03 16.81
C PRO A 130 -2.57 -25.74 17.51
N ASP A 131 -2.88 -25.36 18.74
CA ASP A 131 -3.91 -25.99 19.57
C ASP A 131 -5.28 -25.31 19.45
N GLU A 132 -6.35 -26.12 19.37
CA GLU A 132 -7.72 -25.61 19.23
C GLU A 132 -8.16 -24.73 20.41
N ILE A 133 -7.69 -25.03 21.63
CA ILE A 133 -8.02 -24.29 22.84
C ILE A 133 -7.50 -22.86 22.71
N GLY A 134 -6.23 -22.70 22.35
CA GLY A 134 -5.60 -21.42 22.07
C GLY A 134 -6.28 -20.67 20.93
N GLN A 135 -6.68 -21.35 19.85
CA GLN A 135 -7.40 -20.73 18.73
C GLN A 135 -8.77 -20.19 19.17
N LYS A 136 -9.53 -20.96 19.95
CA LYS A 136 -10.84 -20.53 20.49
C LYS A 136 -10.68 -19.35 21.44
N ALA A 137 -9.70 -19.42 22.35
CA ALA A 137 -9.39 -18.33 23.28
C ALA A 137 -8.99 -17.04 22.55
N LEU A 138 -8.11 -17.14 21.55
CA LEU A 138 -7.67 -15.98 20.76
C LEU A 138 -8.83 -15.39 19.95
N THR A 139 -9.66 -16.23 19.32
CA THR A 139 -10.84 -15.79 18.58
C THR A 139 -11.79 -15.00 19.47
N LYS A 140 -12.04 -15.48 20.70
CA LYS A 140 -12.88 -14.77 21.68
C LYS A 140 -12.29 -13.41 22.07
N ALA A 141 -10.99 -13.34 22.36
CA ALA A 141 -10.33 -12.09 22.72
C ALA A 141 -10.35 -11.07 21.56
N LEU A 142 -10.18 -11.54 20.31
CA LEU A 142 -10.20 -10.69 19.11
C LEU A 142 -11.60 -10.20 18.75
N ALA A 143 -12.65 -10.99 19.03
CA ALA A 143 -14.03 -10.63 18.76
C ALA A 143 -14.44 -9.33 19.47
N GLU A 144 -13.94 -9.08 20.69
CA GLU A 144 -14.17 -7.83 21.42
C GLU A 144 -13.61 -6.59 20.69
N LYS A 145 -12.62 -6.79 19.82
CA LYS A 145 -12.02 -5.75 18.98
C LYS A 145 -12.53 -5.78 17.54
N ARG A 146 -13.61 -6.54 17.25
CA ARG A 146 -14.14 -6.77 15.89
C ARG A 146 -13.09 -7.32 14.93
N CYS A 147 -12.15 -8.09 15.45
CA CYS A 147 -11.11 -8.75 14.70
C CYS A 147 -11.42 -10.26 14.62
N ILE A 148 -11.16 -10.85 13.45
CA ILE A 148 -11.45 -12.25 13.14
C ILE A 148 -10.13 -12.87 12.65
N PRO A 149 -9.55 -13.81 13.41
CA PRO A 149 -8.26 -14.38 13.06
C PRO A 149 -8.36 -15.36 11.88
N VAL A 150 -7.37 -15.29 11.01
CA VAL A 150 -7.01 -16.37 10.09
C VAL A 150 -5.79 -17.07 10.67
N PHE A 151 -5.95 -18.35 11.00
CA PHE A 151 -4.88 -19.18 11.52
C PHE A 151 -4.10 -19.77 10.35
N LEU A 152 -2.80 -19.51 10.31
CA LEU A 152 -1.87 -20.06 9.32
C LEU A 152 -0.84 -20.91 10.07
N ASP A 153 -0.56 -22.10 9.56
CA ASP A 153 0.50 -22.95 10.07
C ASP A 153 1.89 -22.39 9.68
N GLU A 154 2.93 -22.82 10.41
CA GLU A 154 4.31 -22.35 10.21
C GLU A 154 4.84 -22.61 8.80
N GLU A 155 4.50 -23.75 8.19
CA GLU A 155 4.97 -24.07 6.85
C GLU A 155 4.34 -23.12 5.83
N THR A 156 3.03 -22.90 5.93
CA THR A 156 2.31 -21.92 5.11
C THR A 156 2.92 -20.54 5.31
N VAL A 157 3.09 -20.05 6.54
CA VAL A 157 3.71 -18.72 6.79
C VAL A 157 5.10 -18.62 6.16
N HIS A 158 5.94 -19.66 6.27
CA HIS A 158 7.28 -19.62 5.69
C HIS A 158 7.26 -19.58 4.15
N GLN A 159 6.38 -20.35 3.49
CA GLN A 159 6.31 -20.38 2.02
C GLN A 159 5.53 -19.19 1.43
N TYR A 160 4.40 -18.81 2.04
CA TYR A 160 3.53 -17.72 1.60
C TYR A 160 4.11 -16.35 1.96
N TYR A 161 4.31 -16.08 3.25
CA TYR A 161 4.64 -14.73 3.72
C TYR A 161 6.12 -14.43 3.49
N ASN A 162 7.01 -15.29 3.99
CA ASN A 162 8.45 -15.08 3.83
C ASN A 162 8.91 -15.38 2.40
N GLY A 163 8.46 -16.50 1.82
CA GLY A 163 8.82 -16.90 0.47
C GLY A 163 8.18 -16.01 -0.60
N TYR A 164 6.89 -16.22 -0.87
CA TYR A 164 6.25 -15.59 -2.02
C TYR A 164 6.05 -14.08 -1.86
N CYS A 165 5.51 -13.63 -0.73
CA CYS A 165 5.21 -12.22 -0.49
C CYS A 165 6.51 -11.39 -0.36
N ASN A 166 7.38 -11.74 0.57
CA ASN A 166 8.55 -10.92 0.89
C ASN A 166 9.77 -11.15 -0.01
N ASN A 167 9.97 -12.36 -0.55
CA ASN A 167 11.12 -12.62 -1.43
C ASN A 167 10.81 -12.44 -2.92
N MET A 168 9.53 -12.39 -3.32
CA MET A 168 9.17 -12.20 -4.74
C MET A 168 8.31 -10.96 -5.01
N LEU A 169 7.10 -10.90 -4.45
CA LEU A 169 6.18 -9.80 -4.77
C LEU A 169 6.74 -8.46 -4.30
N TRP A 170 7.20 -8.38 -3.05
CA TRP A 170 7.71 -7.14 -2.49
C TRP A 170 8.90 -6.57 -3.28
N PRO A 171 9.99 -7.33 -3.58
CA PRO A 171 11.08 -6.83 -4.40
C PRO A 171 10.60 -6.38 -5.79
N LEU A 172 9.79 -7.21 -6.45
CA LEU A 172 9.30 -6.94 -7.81
C LEU A 172 8.47 -5.64 -7.87
N PHE A 173 7.59 -5.42 -6.89
CA PHE A 173 6.75 -4.22 -6.83
C PHE A 173 7.54 -2.95 -6.51
N HIS A 174 8.71 -3.09 -5.90
CA HIS A 174 9.64 -1.99 -5.63
C HIS A 174 10.76 -1.88 -6.67
N TYR A 175 10.57 -2.46 -7.86
CA TYR A 175 11.53 -2.40 -8.98
C TYR A 175 12.91 -2.99 -8.62
N LEU A 176 12.94 -3.90 -7.65
CA LEU A 176 14.12 -4.69 -7.31
C LEU A 176 14.10 -5.97 -8.13
N GLY A 177 15.30 -6.45 -8.52
CA GLY A 177 15.43 -7.71 -9.24
C GLY A 177 14.90 -8.87 -8.41
N LEU A 178 14.30 -9.86 -9.07
CA LEU A 178 13.95 -11.12 -8.43
C LEU A 178 15.24 -11.81 -7.95
N PRO A 179 15.19 -12.54 -6.81
CA PRO A 179 16.30 -13.37 -6.39
C PRO A 179 16.71 -14.32 -7.53
N GLN A 180 18.00 -14.44 -7.80
CA GLN A 180 18.45 -15.49 -8.70
C GLN A 180 18.15 -16.84 -8.03
N GLU A 181 17.51 -17.76 -8.77
CA GLU A 181 17.45 -19.16 -8.33
C GLU A 181 18.88 -19.69 -8.30
N ASP A 182 19.47 -19.73 -7.10
CA ASP A 182 20.64 -20.56 -6.87
C ASP A 182 20.20 -22.01 -7.07
N ARG A 183 20.46 -22.56 -8.27
CA ARG A 183 20.21 -23.97 -8.60
C ARG A 183 20.89 -24.96 -7.64
N LEU A 184 21.82 -24.48 -6.80
CA LEU A 184 22.55 -25.21 -5.77
C LEU A 184 21.94 -25.05 -4.36
N ALA A 185 21.08 -24.05 -4.15
CA ALA A 185 20.34 -23.85 -2.90
C ALA A 185 19.09 -24.75 -2.92
N THR A 186 19.31 -26.01 -2.53
CA THR A 186 18.24 -26.93 -2.14
C THR A 186 17.23 -26.22 -1.23
N THR A 187 15.96 -26.07 -1.66
CA THR A 187 14.81 -26.68 -0.98
C THR A 187 13.41 -26.32 -1.51
N ARG A 188 13.14 -25.23 -2.25
CA ARG A 188 11.74 -24.92 -2.70
C ARG A 188 11.68 -24.19 -4.03
N SER A 189 10.80 -24.62 -4.95
CA SER A 189 10.64 -23.99 -6.26
C SER A 189 9.64 -22.82 -6.20
N PHE A 190 9.72 -21.90 -7.16
CA PHE A 190 8.72 -20.83 -7.31
C PHE A 190 7.27 -21.36 -7.32
N GLN A 191 7.06 -22.54 -7.91
CA GLN A 191 5.74 -23.16 -7.97
C GLN A 191 5.21 -23.51 -6.57
N SER A 192 6.03 -24.11 -5.71
CA SER A 192 5.57 -24.50 -4.37
C SER A 192 5.23 -23.28 -3.52
N GLN A 193 6.01 -22.21 -3.64
CA GLN A 193 5.75 -20.93 -2.96
C GLN A 193 4.45 -20.30 -3.47
N PHE A 194 4.19 -20.36 -4.78
CA PHE A 194 2.94 -19.86 -5.35
C PHE A 194 1.73 -20.72 -4.94
N ASP A 195 1.89 -22.03 -4.84
CA ASP A 195 0.84 -22.92 -4.35
C ASP A 195 0.52 -22.67 -2.87
N ALA A 196 1.53 -22.40 -2.04
CA ALA A 196 1.32 -21.94 -0.67
C ALA A 196 0.63 -20.57 -0.62
N TYR A 197 0.95 -19.66 -1.55
CA TYR A 197 0.28 -18.36 -1.67
C TYR A 197 -1.20 -18.49 -2.00
N LYS A 198 -1.56 -19.34 -2.97
CA LYS A 198 -2.97 -19.67 -3.28
C LYS A 198 -3.66 -20.31 -2.08
N ARG A 199 -3.01 -21.28 -1.41
CA ARG A 199 -3.56 -21.95 -0.22
C ARG A 199 -3.85 -20.95 0.91
N ALA A 200 -2.92 -20.04 1.21
CA ALA A 200 -3.15 -19.00 2.19
C ALA A 200 -4.38 -18.15 1.80
N ASN A 201 -4.45 -17.66 0.56
CA ASN A 201 -5.60 -16.88 0.08
C ASN A 201 -6.93 -17.66 0.18
N GLN A 202 -6.94 -18.97 -0.07
CA GLN A 202 -8.11 -19.83 0.13
C GLN A 202 -8.51 -19.94 1.61
N MET A 203 -7.55 -19.96 2.53
CA MET A 203 -7.83 -19.95 3.98
C MET A 203 -8.46 -18.62 4.42
N PHE A 204 -7.97 -17.50 3.88
CA PHE A 204 -8.62 -16.19 4.07
C PHE A 204 -10.05 -16.19 3.51
N ALA A 205 -10.23 -16.66 2.27
CA ALA A 205 -11.55 -16.75 1.63
C ALA A 205 -12.52 -17.59 2.45
N LYS A 206 -12.07 -18.73 2.99
CA LYS A 206 -12.89 -19.60 3.85
C LYS A 206 -13.40 -18.85 5.09
N VAL A 207 -12.55 -18.05 5.73
CA VAL A 207 -12.95 -17.25 6.90
C VAL A 207 -13.95 -16.17 6.51
N VAL A 208 -13.73 -15.47 5.40
CA VAL A 208 -14.68 -14.46 4.87
C VAL A 208 -16.03 -15.10 4.55
N ASN A 209 -16.05 -16.22 3.83
CA ASN A 209 -17.27 -16.90 3.41
C ASN A 209 -18.12 -17.37 4.59
N ASN A 210 -17.50 -17.77 5.71
CA ASN A 210 -18.21 -18.22 6.91
C ASN A 210 -18.97 -17.11 7.64
N ILE A 211 -18.59 -15.84 7.43
CA ILE A 211 -19.16 -14.69 8.17
C ILE A 211 -19.88 -13.70 7.25
N TYR A 212 -19.74 -13.86 5.95
CA TYR A 212 -20.34 -13.00 4.94
C TYR A 212 -21.86 -13.08 5.02
N GLU A 213 -22.49 -11.91 4.99
CA GLU A 213 -23.93 -11.77 4.82
C GLU A 213 -24.21 -11.02 3.52
N GLU A 214 -25.35 -11.32 2.89
CA GLU A 214 -25.70 -10.71 1.61
C GLU A 214 -25.79 -9.18 1.75
N GLY A 215 -25.06 -8.48 0.87
CA GLY A 215 -24.93 -7.02 0.92
C GLY A 215 -23.67 -6.50 1.61
N ASP A 216 -22.90 -7.36 2.29
CA ASP A 216 -21.56 -7.04 2.80
C ASP A 216 -20.64 -6.57 1.65
N VAL A 217 -19.75 -5.63 1.97
CA VAL A 217 -18.64 -5.26 1.09
C VAL A 217 -17.36 -5.89 1.64
N VAL A 218 -16.66 -6.64 0.80
CA VAL A 218 -15.36 -7.21 1.14
C VAL A 218 -14.28 -6.33 0.54
N TRP A 219 -13.40 -5.80 1.37
CA TRP A 219 -12.29 -4.97 0.95
C TRP A 219 -10.95 -5.66 1.26
N CYS A 220 -10.34 -6.21 0.22
CA CYS A 220 -9.08 -6.92 0.28
C CYS A 220 -7.92 -5.92 0.18
N HIS A 221 -6.91 -6.09 1.02
CA HIS A 221 -5.76 -5.20 1.05
C HIS A 221 -4.46 -5.92 0.72
N ASP A 222 -3.70 -5.22 -0.12
CA ASP A 222 -2.28 -5.41 -0.38
C ASP A 222 -1.90 -6.63 -1.23
N TYR A 223 -0.62 -6.67 -1.63
CA TYR A 223 -0.03 -7.70 -2.49
C TYR A 223 -0.10 -9.11 -1.89
N HIS A 224 -0.29 -9.21 -0.58
CA HIS A 224 -0.49 -10.46 0.15
C HIS A 224 -1.76 -11.22 -0.26
N LEU A 225 -2.77 -10.50 -0.75
CA LEU A 225 -4.12 -11.02 -0.99
C LEU A 225 -4.61 -10.76 -2.43
N MET A 226 -3.71 -10.82 -3.42
CA MET A 226 -4.06 -10.65 -4.83
C MET A 226 -4.90 -11.81 -5.38
N PHE A 227 -4.79 -13.00 -4.80
CA PHE A 227 -5.56 -14.18 -5.24
C PHE A 227 -6.97 -14.23 -4.62
N LEU A 228 -7.16 -13.52 -3.51
CA LEU A 228 -8.40 -13.54 -2.72
C LEU A 228 -9.65 -13.12 -3.51
N PRO A 229 -9.66 -12.06 -4.35
CA PRO A 229 -10.88 -11.66 -5.06
C PRO A 229 -11.45 -12.77 -5.93
N GLN A 230 -10.60 -13.54 -6.62
CA GLN A 230 -11.02 -14.71 -7.38
C GLN A 230 -11.62 -15.78 -6.49
N CYS A 231 -10.97 -16.15 -5.38
CA CYS A 231 -11.51 -17.15 -4.45
C CYS A 231 -12.89 -16.76 -3.89
N LEU A 232 -13.14 -15.48 -3.65
CA LEU A 232 -14.42 -14.98 -3.17
C LEU A 232 -15.50 -15.06 -4.25
N LYS A 233 -15.18 -14.62 -5.48
CA LYS A 233 -16.13 -14.65 -6.60
C LYS A 233 -16.46 -16.07 -7.08
N GLU A 234 -15.51 -17.01 -6.95
CA GLU A 234 -15.76 -18.44 -7.18
C GLU A 234 -16.77 -19.02 -6.19
N TYR A 235 -16.79 -18.53 -4.95
CA TYR A 235 -17.77 -18.93 -3.94
C TYR A 235 -19.13 -18.24 -4.15
N ASN A 236 -19.14 -16.93 -4.36
CA ASN A 236 -20.34 -16.16 -4.64
C ASN A 236 -20.00 -14.96 -5.55
N ASN A 237 -20.39 -15.07 -6.82
CA ASN A 237 -20.11 -14.04 -7.83
C ASN A 237 -20.80 -12.69 -7.54
N ASN A 238 -21.86 -12.68 -6.71
CA ASN A 238 -22.60 -11.47 -6.33
C ASN A 238 -21.94 -10.67 -5.20
N MET A 239 -20.91 -11.21 -4.53
CA MET A 239 -20.18 -10.48 -3.49
C MET A 239 -19.60 -9.18 -4.04
N LYS A 240 -19.77 -8.06 -3.32
CA LYS A 240 -19.11 -6.80 -3.66
C LYS A 240 -17.66 -6.85 -3.17
N VAL A 241 -16.71 -6.95 -4.10
CA VAL A 241 -15.28 -7.13 -3.76
C VAL A 241 -14.47 -5.94 -4.27
N GLY A 242 -13.84 -5.22 -3.36
CA GLY A 242 -12.79 -4.25 -3.66
C GLY A 242 -11.41 -4.81 -3.33
N TRP A 243 -10.39 -4.46 -4.10
CA TRP A 243 -8.99 -4.75 -3.78
C TRP A 243 -8.14 -3.48 -3.88
N PHE A 244 -7.30 -3.20 -2.89
CA PHE A 244 -6.45 -2.02 -2.85
C PHE A 244 -4.99 -2.38 -2.60
N LEU A 245 -4.07 -1.85 -3.43
CA LEU A 245 -2.63 -2.06 -3.27
C LEU A 245 -1.97 -0.91 -2.51
N HIS A 246 -1.26 -1.25 -1.43
CA HIS A 246 -0.54 -0.27 -0.60
C HIS A 246 0.90 0.00 -1.07
N THR A 247 1.45 -0.90 -1.87
CA THR A 247 2.77 -0.71 -2.51
C THR A 247 2.63 -0.04 -3.88
N PRO A 248 3.74 0.37 -4.50
CA PRO A 248 3.72 0.67 -5.93
C PRO A 248 3.26 -0.55 -6.74
N PHE A 249 2.66 -0.29 -7.90
CA PHE A 249 2.46 -1.31 -8.92
C PHE A 249 3.53 -1.12 -10.01
N PRO A 250 4.31 -2.16 -10.34
CA PRO A 250 5.43 -2.01 -11.25
C PRO A 250 4.97 -1.85 -12.70
N SER A 251 5.83 -1.33 -13.57
CA SER A 251 5.54 -1.27 -15.00
C SER A 251 5.34 -2.67 -15.60
N SER A 252 4.62 -2.77 -16.74
CA SER A 252 4.37 -4.05 -17.42
C SER A 252 5.66 -4.80 -17.77
N GLU A 253 6.75 -4.08 -18.04
CA GLU A 253 8.07 -4.65 -18.37
C GLU A 253 8.71 -5.38 -17.19
N ILE A 254 8.43 -4.92 -15.97
CA ILE A 254 8.88 -5.57 -14.74
C ILE A 254 7.88 -6.65 -14.34
N HIS A 255 6.57 -6.38 -14.39
CA HIS A 255 5.56 -7.37 -14.02
C HIS A 255 5.65 -8.66 -14.85
N ARG A 256 6.01 -8.56 -16.14
CA ARG A 256 6.14 -9.75 -17.01
C ARG A 256 7.26 -10.70 -16.62
N THR A 257 8.21 -10.30 -15.76
CA THR A 257 9.25 -11.22 -15.27
C THR A 257 8.73 -12.19 -14.23
N LEU A 258 7.56 -11.93 -13.64
CA LEU A 258 6.94 -12.82 -12.67
C LEU A 258 6.38 -14.08 -13.37
N PRO A 259 6.70 -15.30 -12.90
CA PRO A 259 6.20 -16.53 -13.52
C PRO A 259 4.66 -16.64 -13.52
N SER A 260 4.04 -16.28 -12.39
CA SER A 260 2.60 -16.32 -12.09
C SER A 260 1.84 -15.04 -12.47
N ARG A 261 2.45 -14.18 -13.31
CA ARG A 261 1.89 -12.88 -13.77
C ARG A 261 0.44 -12.97 -14.23
N THR A 262 0.12 -13.97 -15.04
CA THR A 262 -1.21 -14.10 -15.67
C THR A 262 -2.26 -14.42 -14.61
N GLU A 263 -1.95 -15.36 -13.72
CA GLU A 263 -2.87 -15.83 -12.69
C GLU A 263 -3.16 -14.71 -11.69
N LEU A 264 -2.14 -13.96 -11.26
CA LEU A 264 -2.33 -12.86 -10.32
C LEU A 264 -3.14 -11.70 -10.91
N LEU A 265 -2.87 -11.29 -12.17
CA LEU A 265 -3.64 -10.24 -12.81
C LEU A 265 -5.10 -10.65 -12.97
N ARG A 266 -5.37 -11.88 -13.44
CA ARG A 266 -6.74 -12.41 -13.54
C ARG A 266 -7.42 -12.48 -12.18
N SER A 267 -6.68 -12.86 -11.14
CA SER A 267 -7.24 -12.95 -9.79
C SER A 267 -7.67 -11.60 -9.25
N VAL A 268 -6.87 -10.56 -9.44
CA VAL A 268 -7.21 -9.19 -9.02
C VAL A 268 -8.37 -8.65 -9.86
N LEU A 269 -8.39 -8.94 -11.16
CA LEU A 269 -9.48 -8.52 -12.06
C LEU A 269 -10.84 -9.15 -11.72
N ALA A 270 -10.89 -10.21 -10.90
CA ALA A 270 -12.15 -10.72 -10.38
C ALA A 270 -12.83 -9.74 -9.40
N ALA A 271 -12.12 -8.79 -8.82
CA ALA A 271 -12.70 -7.71 -8.02
C ALA A 271 -13.62 -6.80 -8.87
N ASP A 272 -14.55 -6.11 -8.22
CA ASP A 272 -15.40 -5.10 -8.86
C ASP A 272 -14.71 -3.72 -8.93
N LEU A 273 -13.83 -3.46 -7.97
CA LEU A 273 -13.00 -2.25 -7.88
C LEU A 273 -11.55 -2.59 -7.51
N VAL A 274 -10.61 -2.03 -8.26
CA VAL A 274 -9.17 -2.11 -8.02
C VAL A 274 -8.65 -0.70 -7.72
N GLY A 275 -8.03 -0.52 -6.56
CA GLY A 275 -7.55 0.77 -6.08
C GLY A 275 -6.03 0.84 -5.89
N PHE A 276 -5.46 2.01 -6.17
CA PHE A 276 -4.05 2.32 -5.98
C PHE A 276 -3.86 3.68 -5.33
N HIS A 277 -2.67 3.98 -4.80
CA HIS A 277 -2.37 5.31 -4.25
C HIS A 277 -2.32 6.42 -5.31
N THR A 278 -1.81 6.13 -6.51
CA THR A 278 -1.56 7.12 -7.55
C THR A 278 -2.11 6.66 -8.89
N TYR A 279 -2.39 7.64 -9.76
CA TYR A 279 -2.83 7.35 -11.13
C TYR A 279 -1.77 6.59 -11.94
N ASP A 280 -0.48 6.82 -11.69
CA ASP A 280 0.59 6.10 -12.37
C ASP A 280 0.57 4.60 -12.09
N TYR A 281 0.32 4.20 -10.84
CA TYR A 281 0.21 2.79 -10.48
C TYR A 281 -1.03 2.14 -11.12
N ALA A 282 -2.17 2.85 -11.14
CA ALA A 282 -3.38 2.42 -11.85
C ALA A 282 -3.10 2.22 -13.35
N ARG A 283 -2.43 3.17 -14.00
CA ARG A 283 -2.05 3.09 -15.42
C ARG A 283 -1.09 1.93 -15.68
N HIS A 284 -0.13 1.67 -14.80
CA HIS A 284 0.76 0.52 -14.92
C HIS A 284 0.01 -0.81 -14.81
N PHE A 285 -0.98 -0.91 -13.93
CA PHE A 285 -1.85 -2.08 -13.82
C PHE A 285 -2.65 -2.32 -15.11
N VAL A 286 -3.36 -1.30 -15.61
CA VAL A 286 -4.10 -1.40 -16.89
C VAL A 286 -3.16 -1.76 -18.04
N SER A 287 -1.96 -1.18 -18.08
CA SER A 287 -0.93 -1.53 -19.08
C SER A 287 -0.42 -2.97 -18.94
N ALA A 288 -0.38 -3.54 -17.73
CA ALA A 288 0.00 -4.92 -17.52
C ALA A 288 -1.11 -5.88 -17.97
N CYS A 289 -2.38 -5.59 -17.65
CA CYS A 289 -3.53 -6.36 -18.10
C CYS A 289 -3.62 -6.40 -19.63
N THR A 290 -3.52 -5.25 -20.29
CA THR A 290 -3.54 -5.15 -21.76
C THR A 290 -2.40 -5.93 -22.42
N ARG A 291 -1.15 -5.74 -21.96
CA ARG A 291 0.03 -6.36 -22.59
C ARG A 291 0.22 -7.85 -22.30
N ILE A 292 -0.18 -8.30 -21.10
CA ILE A 292 0.07 -9.67 -20.64
C ILE A 292 -1.15 -10.57 -20.87
N LEU A 293 -2.36 -10.04 -20.64
CA LEU A 293 -3.60 -10.81 -20.80
C LEU A 293 -4.27 -10.58 -22.16
N GLY A 294 -3.91 -9.52 -22.89
CA GLY A 294 -4.56 -9.14 -24.15
C GLY A 294 -5.96 -8.56 -23.96
N LEU A 295 -6.29 -8.08 -22.75
CA LEU A 295 -7.58 -7.47 -22.43
C LEU A 295 -7.65 -6.01 -22.88
N GLU A 296 -8.86 -5.46 -22.97
CA GLU A 296 -9.07 -4.06 -23.32
C GLU A 296 -8.98 -3.18 -22.07
N GLY A 297 -8.17 -2.12 -22.16
CA GLY A 297 -8.02 -1.12 -21.11
C GLY A 297 -8.78 0.14 -21.50
N THR A 298 -9.63 0.63 -20.61
CA THR A 298 -10.40 1.87 -20.77
C THR A 298 -9.96 2.89 -19.70
N PRO A 299 -10.34 4.18 -19.84
CA PRO A 299 -10.09 5.16 -18.78
C PRO A 299 -10.75 4.81 -17.43
N GLU A 300 -11.81 3.99 -17.45
CA GLU A 300 -12.52 3.54 -16.25
C GLU A 300 -11.95 2.26 -15.63
N GLY A 301 -11.17 1.48 -16.38
CA GLY A 301 -10.58 0.23 -15.89
C GLY A 301 -10.20 -0.77 -16.97
N VAL A 302 -10.49 -2.05 -16.72
CA VAL A 302 -10.16 -3.17 -17.64
C VAL A 302 -11.42 -3.96 -17.93
N GLU A 303 -11.67 -4.24 -19.20
CA GLU A 303 -12.80 -5.04 -19.65
C GLU A 303 -12.36 -6.48 -19.99
N ASP A 304 -13.08 -7.46 -19.43
CA ASP A 304 -12.90 -8.89 -19.71
C ASP A 304 -14.28 -9.51 -19.99
N GLN A 305 -14.51 -9.94 -21.23
CA GLN A 305 -15.73 -10.64 -21.66
C GLN A 305 -17.04 -9.91 -21.27
N GLY A 306 -17.08 -8.58 -21.43
CA GLY A 306 -18.25 -7.76 -21.10
C GLY A 306 -18.39 -7.41 -19.61
N ARG A 307 -17.43 -7.82 -18.77
CA ARG A 307 -17.32 -7.36 -17.37
C ARG A 307 -16.26 -6.28 -17.27
N LEU A 308 -16.66 -5.09 -16.81
CA LEU A 308 -15.75 -4.00 -16.52
C LEU A 308 -15.31 -4.05 -15.05
N THR A 309 -14.01 -4.23 -14.81
CA THR A 309 -13.39 -4.04 -13.50
C THR A 309 -12.90 -2.62 -13.39
N ARG A 310 -13.48 -1.82 -12.49
CA ARG A 310 -13.12 -0.41 -12.34
C ARG A 310 -11.73 -0.29 -11.71
N VAL A 311 -10.91 0.61 -12.24
CA VAL A 311 -9.57 0.90 -11.71
C VAL A 311 -9.48 2.38 -11.35
N ALA A 312 -9.08 2.70 -10.12
CA ALA A 312 -9.04 4.08 -9.64
C ALA A 312 -7.86 4.35 -8.70
N ALA A 313 -7.53 5.64 -8.55
CA ALA A 313 -6.51 6.11 -7.63
C ALA A 313 -7.16 6.78 -6.41
N PHE A 314 -6.78 6.34 -5.21
CA PHE A 314 -7.21 6.87 -3.93
C PHE A 314 -5.96 7.13 -3.05
N PRO A 315 -5.49 8.39 -2.95
CA PRO A 315 -4.37 8.71 -2.10
C PRO A 315 -4.75 8.51 -0.62
N ILE A 316 -4.08 7.59 0.06
CA ILE A 316 -4.28 7.37 1.50
C ILE A 316 -3.63 8.51 2.29
N GLY A 317 -4.40 9.09 3.21
CA GLY A 317 -3.94 10.10 4.17
C GLY A 317 -3.71 9.52 5.57
N ILE A 318 -3.25 10.38 6.47
CA ILE A 318 -3.13 10.10 7.91
C ILE A 318 -4.16 10.90 8.69
N ASP A 319 -4.51 10.45 9.90
CA ASP A 319 -5.25 11.26 10.87
C ASP A 319 -4.31 12.32 11.47
N SER A 320 -4.17 13.45 10.76
CA SER A 320 -3.29 14.57 11.16
C SER A 320 -3.64 15.07 12.56
N ASP A 321 -4.93 15.18 12.87
CA ASP A 321 -5.38 15.79 14.11
C ASP A 321 -5.03 14.92 15.31
N ARG A 322 -5.04 13.60 15.14
CA ARG A 322 -4.54 12.69 16.19
C ARG A 322 -3.07 12.95 16.51
N PHE A 323 -2.23 13.20 15.51
CA PHE A 323 -0.82 13.52 15.75
C PHE A 323 -0.67 14.89 16.38
N VAL A 324 -1.42 15.90 15.94
CA VAL A 324 -1.43 17.24 16.54
C VAL A 324 -1.81 17.16 18.01
N ARG A 325 -2.92 16.47 18.35
CA ARG A 325 -3.32 16.26 19.76
C ARG A 325 -2.29 15.47 20.56
N ALA A 326 -1.64 14.47 19.95
CA ALA A 326 -0.61 13.69 20.63
C ALA A 326 0.63 14.53 20.98
N LEU A 327 0.96 15.54 20.16
CA LEU A 327 2.05 16.47 20.46
C LEU A 327 1.77 17.30 21.72
N GLU A 328 0.51 17.58 22.04
CA GLU A 328 0.14 18.38 23.23
C GLU A 328 0.28 17.60 24.55
N LEU A 329 0.49 16.28 24.51
CA LEU A 329 0.60 15.47 25.71
C LEU A 329 1.87 15.84 26.50
N PRO A 330 1.79 16.05 27.84
CA PRO A 330 2.94 16.45 28.66
C PRO A 330 4.13 15.49 28.52
N GLN A 331 3.88 14.18 28.52
CA GLN A 331 4.92 13.15 28.35
C GLN A 331 5.66 13.29 27.01
N VAL A 332 4.96 13.67 25.94
CA VAL A 332 5.55 13.87 24.61
C VAL A 332 6.36 15.17 24.61
N GLN A 333 5.86 16.24 25.23
CA GLN A 333 6.59 17.50 25.38
C GLN A 333 7.88 17.34 26.20
N ASP A 334 7.83 16.60 27.31
CA ASP A 334 8.99 16.31 28.15
C ASP A 334 10.06 15.55 27.34
N HIS A 335 9.64 14.53 26.58
CA HIS A 335 10.57 13.78 25.73
C HIS A 335 11.13 14.62 24.58
N ILE A 336 10.33 15.50 23.98
CA ILE A 336 10.81 16.47 22.99
C ILE A 336 11.89 17.38 23.60
N ASN A 337 11.69 17.85 24.84
CA ASN A 337 12.65 18.70 25.53
C ASN A 337 13.94 17.94 25.86
N GLU A 338 13.84 16.71 26.36
CA GLU A 338 14.99 15.84 26.59
C GLU A 338 15.82 15.64 25.31
N LEU A 339 15.15 15.35 24.18
CA LEU A 339 15.82 15.20 22.89
C LEU A 339 16.47 16.51 22.42
N LYS A 340 15.79 17.65 22.59
CA LYS A 340 16.36 18.98 22.26
C LYS A 340 17.60 19.29 23.07
N GLU A 341 17.61 18.99 24.37
CA GLU A 341 18.77 19.18 25.23
C GLU A 341 19.91 18.23 24.83
N ARG A 342 19.60 16.94 24.64
CA ARG A 342 20.59 15.92 24.28
C ARG A 342 21.28 16.20 22.95
N PHE A 343 20.56 16.77 21.98
CA PHE A 343 21.08 17.10 20.66
C PHE A 343 21.33 18.61 20.47
N ALA A 344 21.43 19.37 21.56
CA ALA A 344 21.70 20.81 21.50
C ALA A 344 22.97 21.12 20.68
N GLY A 345 22.88 22.14 19.82
CA GLY A 345 23.97 22.55 18.94
C GLY A 345 24.24 21.62 17.74
N ARG A 346 23.46 20.53 17.57
CA ARG A 346 23.54 19.63 16.41
C ARG A 346 22.26 19.73 15.60
N LYS A 347 22.38 19.78 14.28
CA LYS A 347 21.23 19.53 13.40
C LYS A 347 21.01 18.02 13.35
N VAL A 348 19.88 17.57 13.89
CA VAL A 348 19.39 16.22 13.63
C VAL A 348 18.80 16.26 12.23
N GLY A 349 19.43 15.54 11.30
CA GLY A 349 18.96 15.51 9.91
C GLY A 349 17.59 14.85 9.82
N SER A 350 16.63 15.54 9.20
CA SER A 350 15.48 14.87 8.58
C SER A 350 16.00 14.06 7.39
N VAL A 351 15.70 12.77 7.36
CA VAL A 351 15.99 11.89 6.22
C VAL A 351 15.14 12.30 5.02
#